data_AF-A0ABD0MZF7-F1
#
_entry.id   AF-A0ABD0MZF7-F1
#
_cell.length_a   1.000
_cell.length_b   1.000
_cell.length_c   1.000
_cell.angle_alpha   90.00
_cell.angle_beta   90.00
_cell.angle_gamma   90.00
#
_symmetry.space_group_name_H-M   'P 1'
#
loop_
_entity.id
_entity.type
_entity.pdbx_description
1 polymer ?
#
loop_
_entity_poly.entity_id
_entity_poly.type
_entity_poly.pdbx_seq_one_letter_code
_entity_poly.pdbx_strand_id
1 'polypeptide(L)'
;KDPLLQLVLLQKASGCWELDATLADVFGKTEDELTSQKPAQVDGSVWATLLALIWLYGCKIEQQVEWQFVAMKAASWIGSQK
;
A
#
# COMPACT_ATOMS: atom_id res chain seq x y z
N LYS A 1 -17.94 1.29 1.22
CA LYS A 1 -16.76 0.79 1.95
C LYS A 1 -15.85 1.98 2.20
N ASP A 2 -15.25 2.09 3.38
CA ASP A 2 -14.24 3.11 3.64
C ASP A 2 -12.89 2.63 3.09
N PRO A 3 -12.32 3.28 2.05
CA PRO A 3 -11.06 2.87 1.45
C PRO A 3 -9.89 2.92 2.42
N LEU A 4 -9.90 3.87 3.38
CA LEU A 4 -8.82 3.99 4.35
C LEU A 4 -8.83 2.78 5.29
N LEU A 5 -9.99 2.46 5.87
CA LEU A 5 -10.14 1.29 6.71
C LEU A 5 -9.78 0.00 5.97
N GLN A 6 -10.20 -0.15 4.70
CA GLN A 6 -9.84 -1.30 3.88
C GLN A 6 -8.33 -1.41 3.69
N LEU A 7 -7.64 -0.32 3.39
CA LEU A 7 -6.18 -0.33 3.30
C LEU A 7 -5.52 -0.78 4.61
N VAL A 8 -5.98 -0.24 5.75
CA VAL A 8 -5.44 -0.60 7.07
C VAL A 8 -5.63 -2.09 7.36
N LEU A 9 -6.79 -2.65 7.04
CA LEU A 9 -7.10 -4.08 7.25
C LEU A 9 -6.25 -5.01 6.39
N LEU A 10 -5.85 -4.58 5.21
CA LEU A 10 -5.02 -5.36 4.30
C LEU A 10 -3.54 -5.38 4.72
N GLN A 11 -3.11 -4.51 5.65
CA GLN A 11 -1.71 -4.47 6.07
C GLN A 11 -1.35 -5.74 6.85
N LYS A 12 -0.33 -6.45 6.39
CA LYS A 12 0.19 -7.62 7.11
C LYS A 12 0.84 -7.23 8.44
N ALA A 13 0.98 -8.21 9.32
CA ALA A 13 1.69 -8.06 10.59
C ALA A 13 3.14 -7.58 10.41
N SER A 14 3.77 -7.84 9.26
CA SER A 14 5.10 -7.34 8.87
C SER A 14 5.13 -5.85 8.51
N GLY A 15 4.00 -5.26 8.12
CA GLY A 15 3.91 -3.87 7.64
C GLY A 15 3.76 -3.72 6.13
N CYS A 16 3.81 -4.81 5.36
CA CYS A 16 3.61 -4.77 3.91
C CYS A 16 2.16 -5.03 3.49
N TRP A 17 1.91 -4.81 2.21
CA TRP A 17 0.73 -5.28 1.49
C TRP A 17 1.15 -6.21 0.36
N GLU A 18 0.23 -7.06 -0.07
CA GLU A 18 0.37 -7.85 -1.29
C GLU A 18 -0.35 -7.16 -2.44
N LEU A 19 0.18 -7.34 -3.65
CA LEU A 19 -0.50 -6.88 -4.84
C LEU A 19 -1.61 -7.87 -5.19
N ASP A 20 -2.85 -7.47 -4.91
CA ASP A 20 -4.05 -8.24 -5.26
C ASP A 20 -5.21 -7.31 -5.66
N ALA A 21 -6.28 -7.89 -6.20
CA ALA A 21 -7.48 -7.16 -6.60
C ALA A 21 -8.14 -6.35 -5.46
N THR A 22 -8.01 -6.78 -4.20
CA THR A 22 -8.62 -6.09 -3.05
C THR A 22 -7.84 -4.82 -2.71
N LEU A 23 -6.52 -4.86 -2.84
CA LEU A 23 -5.68 -3.68 -2.74
C LEU A 23 -5.90 -2.74 -3.93
N ALA A 24 -6.00 -3.28 -5.14
CA ALA A 24 -6.25 -2.47 -6.34
C ALA A 24 -7.58 -1.69 -6.26
N ASP A 25 -8.62 -2.31 -5.71
CA ASP A 25 -9.92 -1.69 -5.45
C ASP A 25 -9.83 -0.47 -4.53
N VAL A 26 -8.94 -0.48 -3.52
CA VAL A 26 -8.69 0.70 -2.65
C VAL A 26 -8.22 1.90 -3.46
N PHE A 27 -7.40 1.65 -4.47
CA PHE A 27 -6.86 2.70 -5.34
C PHE A 27 -7.82 3.09 -6.47
N GLY A 28 -8.97 2.42 -6.61
CA GLY A 28 -9.88 2.60 -7.74
C GLY A 28 -9.27 2.12 -9.07
N LYS A 29 -8.44 1.07 -9.01
CA LYS A 29 -7.66 0.51 -10.11
C LYS A 29 -7.89 -0.98 -10.26
N THR A 30 -7.40 -1.56 -11.36
CA THR A 30 -7.39 -3.02 -11.56
C THR A 30 -6.02 -3.59 -11.22
N GLU A 31 -5.97 -4.86 -10.81
CA GLU A 31 -4.71 -5.56 -10.52
C GLU A 31 -3.78 -5.59 -11.74
N ASP A 32 -4.34 -5.81 -12.93
CA ASP A 32 -3.59 -5.80 -14.20
C ASP A 32 -2.94 -4.44 -14.48
N GLU A 33 -3.66 -3.34 -14.24
CA GLU A 33 -3.12 -1.99 -14.44
C GLU A 33 -1.91 -1.77 -13.52
N LEU A 34 -2.03 -2.12 -12.24
CA LEU A 34 -0.95 -1.94 -11.27
C LEU A 34 0.24 -2.87 -11.55
N THR A 35 -0.04 -4.08 -12.02
CA THR A 35 0.99 -5.08 -12.38
C THR A 35 1.76 -4.65 -13.62
N SER A 36 1.07 -4.09 -14.63
CA SER A 36 1.71 -3.62 -15.87
C SER A 36 2.68 -2.44 -15.64
N GLN A 37 2.44 -1.64 -14.59
CA GLN A 37 3.28 -0.50 -14.20
C GLN A 37 4.42 -0.89 -13.24
N LYS A 38 4.41 -2.11 -12.72
CA LYS A 38 5.42 -2.59 -11.78
C LYS A 38 6.78 -2.72 -12.50
N PRO A 39 7.87 -2.14 -11.97
CA PRO A 39 9.20 -2.40 -12.49
C PRO A 39 9.56 -3.90 -12.46
N ALA A 40 10.24 -4.39 -13.49
CA ALA A 40 10.54 -5.81 -13.63
C ALA A 40 11.36 -6.39 -12.46
N GLN A 41 12.26 -5.60 -11.88
CA GLN A 41 13.16 -6.00 -10.79
C GLN A 41 12.57 -5.83 -9.39
N VAL A 42 11.35 -5.27 -9.27
CA VAL A 42 10.73 -4.97 -7.98
C VAL A 42 9.76 -6.08 -7.60
N ASP A 43 9.88 -6.58 -6.37
CA ASP A 43 8.95 -7.56 -5.81
C ASP A 43 7.51 -7.01 -5.70
N GLY A 44 6.52 -7.88 -5.83
CA GLY A 44 5.10 -7.51 -5.80
C GLY A 44 4.69 -6.83 -4.49
N SER A 45 5.14 -7.35 -3.34
CA SER A 45 4.87 -6.75 -2.03
C SER A 45 5.55 -5.40 -1.86
N VAL A 46 6.76 -5.23 -2.39
CA VAL A 46 7.47 -3.93 -2.36
C VAL A 46 6.71 -2.89 -3.16
N TRP A 47 6.26 -3.26 -4.36
CA TRP A 47 5.44 -2.38 -5.20
C TRP A 47 4.11 -2.01 -4.56
N ALA A 48 3.38 -3.01 -4.05
CA ALA A 48 2.11 -2.81 -3.35
C ALA A 48 2.26 -1.88 -2.13
N THR A 49 3.31 -2.09 -1.34
CA THR A 49 3.59 -1.27 -0.14
C THR A 49 3.95 0.16 -0.51
N LEU A 50 4.71 0.37 -1.59
CA LEU A 50 5.01 1.70 -2.10
C LEU A 50 3.75 2.43 -2.58
N LEU A 51 2.88 1.76 -3.33
CA LEU A 51 1.61 2.33 -3.79
C LEU A 51 0.70 2.71 -2.62
N ALA A 52 0.62 1.87 -1.59
CA ALA A 52 -0.13 2.16 -0.36
C ALA A 52 0.39 3.43 0.34
N LEU A 53 1.70 3.60 0.44
CA LEU A 53 2.31 4.80 1.00
C LEU A 53 1.98 6.05 0.16
N ILE A 54 2.16 5.98 -1.17
CA ILE A 54 1.83 7.08 -2.07
C ILE A 54 0.36 7.49 -1.92
N TRP A 55 -0.54 6.51 -1.83
CA TRP A 55 -1.96 6.78 -1.67
C TRP A 55 -2.30 7.40 -0.29
N LEU A 56 -1.69 6.94 0.80
CA LEU A 56 -1.89 7.53 2.12
C LEU A 56 -1.46 9.01 2.15
N TYR A 57 -0.24 9.30 1.70
CA TYR A 57 0.31 10.66 1.69
C TYR A 57 -0.35 11.56 0.63
N GLY A 58 -0.76 11.02 -0.52
CA GLY A 58 -1.32 11.78 -1.63
C GLY A 58 -2.84 11.98 -1.56
N CYS A 59 -3.58 11.00 -1.03
CA CYS A 59 -5.05 10.99 -1.06
C CYS A 59 -5.71 11.07 0.32
N LYS A 60 -4.97 10.82 1.40
CA LYS A 60 -5.52 10.77 2.78
C LYS A 60 -4.77 11.62 3.79
N ILE A 61 -4.02 12.63 3.35
CA ILE A 61 -3.23 13.48 4.25
C ILE A 61 -4.05 14.16 5.35
N GLU A 62 -5.30 14.54 5.06
CA GLU A 62 -6.20 15.15 6.04
C GLU A 62 -6.54 14.22 7.23
N GLN A 63 -6.36 12.91 7.07
CA GLN A 63 -6.63 11.88 8.08
C GLN A 63 -5.35 11.27 8.65
N GLN A 64 -4.21 11.98 8.57
CA GLN A 64 -2.90 11.45 8.94
C GLN A 64 -2.86 10.79 10.33
N VAL A 65 -3.56 11.36 11.31
CA VAL A 65 -3.59 10.82 12.68
C VAL A 65 -4.08 9.36 12.70
N GLU A 66 -5.01 9.00 11.81
CA GLU A 66 -5.62 7.68 11.73
C GLU A 66 -4.68 6.61 11.15
N TRP A 67 -3.73 7.00 10.28
CA TRP A 67 -2.91 6.05 9.53
C TRP A 67 -1.39 6.22 9.68
N GLN A 68 -0.91 7.24 10.39
CA GLN A 68 0.52 7.52 10.54
C GLN A 68 1.34 6.31 11.02
N PHE A 69 0.80 5.49 11.93
CA PHE A 69 1.48 4.29 12.42
C PHE A 69 1.50 3.17 11.38
N VAL A 70 0.44 3.06 10.58
CA VAL A 70 0.35 2.12 9.45
C VAL A 70 1.42 2.45 8.42
N ALA A 71 1.58 3.73 8.08
CA ALA A 71 2.65 4.19 7.18
C ALA A 71 4.05 4.01 7.77
N MET A 72 4.25 4.30 9.06
CA MET A 72 5.56 4.12 9.72
C MET A 72 6.01 2.66 9.69
N LYS A 73 5.11 1.73 9.97
CA LYS A 73 5.39 0.29 9.92
C LYS A 73 5.76 -0.16 8.51
N ALA A 74 5.04 0.33 7.51
CA ALA A 74 5.31 0.06 6.10
C ALA A 74 6.66 0.62 5.63
N ALA A 75 6.98 1.86 5.99
CA ALA A 75 8.26 2.48 5.67
C ALA A 75 9.43 1.72 6.34
N SER A 76 9.26 1.31 7.60
CA SER A 76 10.23 0.47 8.29
C SER A 76 10.42 -0.89 7.61
N TRP A 77 9.32 -1.51 7.14
CA TRP A 77 9.40 -2.75 6.39
C TRP A 77 10.13 -2.57 5.05
N ILE A 78 9.82 -1.53 4.26
CA ILE A 78 10.52 -1.22 2.99
C ILE A 78 12.02 -1.03 3.24
N GLY A 79 12.39 -0.28 4.28
CA GLY A 79 13.81 -0.06 4.63
C GLY A 79 14.56 -1.33 5.05
N SER A 80 13.84 -2.42 5.35
CA SER A 80 14.41 -3.74 5.63
C SER A 80 14.50 -4.66 4.40
N GLN A 81 13.89 -4.28 3.27
CA GLN A 81 14.00 -5.02 2.02
C GLN A 81 15.38 -4.74 1.41
N LYS A 82 16.12 -5.81 1.09
CA LYS A 82 17.49 -5.76 0.57
C LYS A 82 17.51 -5.72 -0.95
#